data_AF-A0A950NJ45-F1
#
_entry.id   AF-A0A950NJ45-F1
#
_cell.length_a   1.000
_cell.length_b   1.000
_cell.length_c   1.000
_cell.angle_alpha   90.00
_cell.angle_beta   90.00
_cell.angle_gamma   90.00
#
_symmetry.space_group_name_H-M   'P 1'
#
loop_
_entity.id
_entity.type
_entity.pdbx_description
1 polymer ?
#
loop_
_entity_poly.entity_id
_entity_poly.type
_entity_poly.pdbx_seq_one_letter_code
_entity_poly.pdbx_strand_id
1 'polypeptide(L)' 'MAEDDEAPAPPVDKNKLAVALTYERGKDAAPVVSAKGKGFIAQQIVLLAQKNGVEIREDADLAGMLSAVDIGEPIP' A
#
# COMPACT_ATOMS: atom_id res chain seq x y z
N MET A 1 27.28 23.19 12.41
CA MET A 1 26.84 22.54 11.16
C MET A 1 26.57 21.11 11.56
N ALA A 2 25.36 20.85 12.05
CA ALA A 2 24.98 19.53 12.55
C ALA A 2 24.64 18.68 11.33
N GLU A 3 25.30 17.54 11.26
CA GLU A 3 25.29 16.59 10.17
C GLU A 3 23.86 16.08 9.92
N ASP A 4 23.50 16.04 8.65
CA ASP A 4 22.25 15.52 8.11
C ASP A 4 21.92 14.11 8.64
N ASP A 5 21.10 14.03 9.70
CA ASP A 5 20.40 12.80 10.12
C ASP A 5 19.09 12.68 9.32
N GLU A 6 19.17 12.73 7.99
CA GLU A 6 18.06 12.32 7.12
C GLU A 6 18.41 10.93 6.61
N ALA A 7 17.97 9.90 7.35
CA ALA A 7 18.03 8.52 6.92
C ALA A 7 17.54 8.46 5.46
N PRO A 8 18.31 7.89 4.52
CA PRO A 8 17.93 7.94 3.12
C PRO A 8 16.57 7.29 2.96
N ALA A 9 15.58 8.09 2.56
CA ALA A 9 14.29 7.55 2.15
C ALA A 9 14.59 6.44 1.12
N PRO A 10 14.05 5.23 1.31
CA PRO A 10 14.38 4.10 0.45
C PRO A 10 14.18 4.49 -1.02
N PRO A 11 15.02 4.00 -1.95
CA PRO A 11 14.94 4.40 -3.35
C PRO A 11 13.52 4.23 -3.87
N VAL A 12 12.96 5.33 -4.39
CA VAL A 12 11.58 5.39 -4.89
C VAL A 12 11.52 4.67 -6.22
N ASP A 13 11.31 3.35 -6.16
CA ASP A 13 11.08 2.55 -7.35
C ASP A 13 9.78 3.02 -8.01
N LYS A 14 9.90 3.72 -9.14
CA LYS A 14 8.74 4.24 -9.90
C LYS A 14 7.80 3.12 -10.39
N ASN A 15 8.29 1.89 -10.42
CA ASN A 15 7.51 0.69 -10.77
C ASN A 15 6.83 0.01 -9.56
N LYS A 16 7.06 0.47 -8.32
CA LYS A 16 6.39 -0.11 -7.16
C LYS A 16 4.91 0.25 -7.16
N LEU A 17 4.09 -0.74 -6.85
CA LEU A 17 2.66 -0.60 -6.70
C LEU A 17 2.27 -1.07 -5.31
N ALA A 18 1.40 -0.31 -4.65
CA ALA A 18 0.84 -0.70 -3.36
C ALA A 18 -0.68 -0.53 -3.40
N VAL A 19 -1.36 -1.51 -2.85
CA VAL A 19 -2.80 -1.52 -2.65
C VAL A 19 -3.07 -1.81 -1.18
N ALA A 20 -3.82 -0.93 -0.53
CA ALA A 20 -4.29 -1.12 0.83
C ALA A 20 -5.70 -1.71 0.78
N LEU A 21 -5.88 -2.83 1.46
CA LEU A 21 -7.15 -3.51 1.62
C LEU A 21 -7.65 -3.28 3.04
N THR A 22 -8.95 -3.08 3.19
CA THR A 22 -9.62 -3.09 4.48
C THR A 22 -10.73 -4.14 4.47
N TYR A 23 -10.99 -4.74 5.63
CA TYR A 23 -12.00 -5.78 5.76
C TYR A 23 -12.58 -5.76 7.17
N GLU A 24 -13.87 -5.42 7.30
CA GLU A 24 -14.61 -5.50 8.54
C GLU A 24 -15.41 -6.82 8.61
N ARG A 25 -14.92 -7.77 9.43
CA ARG A 25 -15.62 -9.05 9.65
C ARG A 25 -17.05 -8.81 10.13
N GLY A 26 -18.02 -9.39 9.42
CA GLY A 26 -19.44 -9.33 9.75
C GLY A 26 -20.19 -8.15 9.12
N LYS A 27 -19.49 -7.23 8.45
CA LYS A 27 -20.09 -6.11 7.73
C LYS A 27 -19.80 -6.20 6.23
N ASP A 28 -18.55 -6.51 5.88
CA ASP A 28 -18.13 -6.65 4.51
C ASP A 28 -18.20 -8.11 4.06
N ALA A 29 -18.73 -8.34 2.86
CA ALA A 29 -18.75 -9.66 2.23
C ALA A 29 -17.35 -10.08 1.72
N ALA A 30 -16.52 -9.10 1.35
CA ALA A 30 -15.17 -9.28 0.85
C ALA A 30 -14.29 -8.08 1.26
N PRO A 31 -12.96 -8.22 1.30
CA PRO A 31 -12.05 -7.10 1.48
C PRO A 31 -12.28 -6.04 0.40
N VAL A 32 -12.25 -4.77 0.80
CA VAL A 32 -12.45 -3.62 -0.08
C VAL A 32 -11.13 -2.85 -0.23
N VAL A 33 -10.89 -2.34 -1.43
CA VAL A 33 -9.71 -1.51 -1.69
C VAL A 33 -9.89 -0.14 -1.03
N SER A 34 -9.13 0.15 0.01
CA SER A 34 -9.18 1.42 0.73
C SER A 34 -8.26 2.48 0.09
N ALA A 35 -7.11 2.06 -0.45
CA ALA A 35 -6.20 2.94 -1.15
C ALA A 35 -5.40 2.17 -2.20
N LYS A 36 -4.99 2.86 -3.28
CA LYS A 36 -4.05 2.32 -4.27
C LYS A 36 -3.12 3.41 -4.75
N GLY A 37 -1.89 3.03 -5.08
CA GLY A 37 -0.87 3.98 -5.50
C GLY A 37 0.28 3.33 -6.26
N LYS A 38 1.01 4.15 -7.02
CA LYS A 38 2.23 3.75 -7.74
C LYS A 38 3.38 4.69 -7.41
N GLY A 39 4.61 4.18 -7.48
CA GLY A 39 5.84 4.93 -7.22
C GLY A 39 5.86 5.56 -5.83
N PHE A 40 5.87 6.90 -5.78
CA PHE A 40 5.93 7.65 -4.53
C PHE A 40 4.70 7.39 -3.63
N ILE A 41 3.50 7.34 -4.20
CA ILE A 41 2.27 7.06 -3.43
C ILE A 41 2.33 5.64 -2.84
N ALA A 42 2.85 4.67 -3.60
CA ALA A 42 3.01 3.30 -3.11
C ALA A 42 3.92 3.23 -1.89
N GLN A 43 5.04 3.96 -1.91
CA GLN A 43 5.93 4.07 -0.75
C GLN A 43 5.24 4.71 0.45
N GLN A 44 4.48 5.79 0.25
CA GLN A 44 3.75 6.44 1.35
C GLN A 44 2.74 5.49 1.99
N ILE A 45 2.03 4.69 1.18
CA ILE A 45 1.10 3.67 1.67
C ILE A 45 1.85 2.63 2.53
N VAL A 46 2.98 2.12 2.04
CA VAL A 46 3.81 1.13 2.76
C VAL A 46 4.37 1.71 4.06
N LEU A 47 4.85 2.96 4.06
CA LEU A 47 5.35 3.64 5.25
C LEU A 47 4.24 3.84 6.30
N LEU A 48 3.04 4.26 5.88
CA LEU A 48 1.89 4.36 6.76
C LEU A 48 1.50 2.98 7.32
N ALA A 49 1.49 1.95 6.48
CA ALA A 49 1.18 0.59 6.91
C ALA A 49 2.16 0.12 8.00
N GLN A 50 3.48 0.30 7.80
CA GLN A 50 4.49 -0.05 8.81
C GLN A 50 4.29 0.72 10.11
N LYS A 51 4.05 2.03 10.01
CA LYS A 51 3.85 2.91 11.18
C LYS A 51 2.62 2.53 11.99
N ASN A 52 1.57 2.04 11.34
CA ASN A 52 0.33 1.62 11.99
C ASN A 52 0.31 0.12 12.35
N GLY A 53 1.40 -0.62 12.09
CA GLY A 53 1.46 -2.06 12.35
C GLY A 53 0.52 -2.88 11.46
N VAL A 54 0.19 -2.38 10.27
CA VAL A 54 -0.58 -3.11 9.25
C VAL A 54 0.34 -4.14 8.59
N GLU A 55 -0.15 -5.37 8.38
CA GLU A 55 0.60 -6.40 7.66
C GLU A 55 0.88 -5.97 6.22
N ILE A 56 2.13 -6.13 5.79
CA ILE A 56 2.58 -5.79 4.45
C ILE A 56 3.05 -7.07 3.78
N ARG A 57 2.46 -7.35 2.62
CA ARG A 57 2.82 -8.47 1.77
C ARG A 57 3.34 -7.94 0.45
N GLU A 58 4.57 -8.32 0.11
CA GLU A 58 5.15 -8.03 -1.19
C GLU A 58 4.80 -9.15 -2.17
N ASP A 59 3.89 -8.86 -3.10
CA ASP A 59 3.46 -9.77 -4.15
C ASP A 59 3.14 -8.96 -5.41
N ALA A 60 3.98 -9.08 -6.43
CA ALA A 60 3.89 -8.26 -7.63
C ALA A 60 2.66 -8.63 -8.49
N ASP A 61 2.35 -9.92 -8.58
CA ASP A 61 1.19 -10.43 -9.33
C ASP A 61 -0.11 -10.01 -8.65
N LEU A 62 -0.22 -10.25 -7.34
CA LEU A 62 -1.41 -9.87 -6.57
C LEU A 62 -1.59 -8.35 -6.55
N ALA A 63 -0.52 -7.57 -6.33
CA ALA A 63 -0.59 -6.13 -6.40
C ALA A 63 -1.06 -5.66 -7.79
N GLY A 64 -0.54 -6.27 -8.86
CA GLY A 64 -0.97 -5.99 -10.23
C GLY A 64 -2.46 -6.25 -10.45
N MET A 65 -2.96 -7.41 -10.02
CA MET A 65 -4.38 -7.77 -10.10
C MET A 65 -5.26 -6.80 -9.30
N LEU A 66 -4.90 -6.53 -8.05
CA LEU A 66 -5.64 -5.62 -7.18
C LEU A 66 -5.56 -4.16 -7.65
N SER A 67 -4.54 -3.79 -8.42
CA SER A 67 -4.44 -2.45 -8.98
C SER A 67 -5.52 -2.13 -10.01
N ALA A 68 -6.08 -3.17 -10.63
CA ALA A 68 -7.18 -3.05 -11.58
C ALA A 68 -8.52 -2.81 -10.88
N VAL A 69 -8.63 -3.09 -9.57
CA VAL A 69 -9.83 -2.87 -8.76
C VAL A 69 -9.89 -1.40 -8.34
N ASP A 70 -11.08 -0.79 -8.36
CA ASP A 70 -11.26 0.60 -7.96
C ASP A 70 -11.35 0.80 -6.44
N ILE A 71 -10.99 2.01 -6.00
CA ILE A 71 -11.06 2.35 -4.57
C ILE A 71 -12.53 2.33 -4.16
N GLY A 72 -12.82 1.61 -3.08
CA GLY A 72 -14.17 1.40 -2.57
C GLY A 72 -14.88 0.19 -3.18
N GLU A 73 -14.28 -0.49 -4.16
CA GLU A 73 -14.82 -1.74 -4.67
C GLU A 73 -14.30 -2.95 -3.89
N PRO A 74 -15.15 -3.98 -3.69
CA PRO A 74 -14.70 -5.24 -3.14
C PRO A 74 -13.79 -5.95 -4.14
N ILE A 75 -12.77 -6.63 -3.62
CA ILE A 75 -11.92 -7.47 -4.47
C ILE A 75 -12.75 -8.60 -5.10
N PRO A 76 -12.53 -8.92 -6.38
CA PRO A 76 -13.19 -10.04 -7.05
C PRO A 76 -12.73 -11.41 -6.55
#